data_AF-A0A349NEX5-F1
#
_entry.id   AF-A0A349NEX5-F1
#
_cell.length_a   1.000
_cell.length_b   1.000
_cell.length_c   1.000
_cell.angle_alpha   90.00
_cell.angle_beta   90.00
_cell.angle_gamma   90.00
#
_symmetry.space_group_name_H-M   'P 1'
#
loop_
_entity.id
_entity.type
_entity.pdbx_description
1 polymer ?
#
loop_
_entity_poly.entity_id
_entity_poly.type
_entity_poly.pdbx_seq_one_letter_code
_entity_poly.pdbx_strand_id
1 'polypeptide(L)'
;MTTDIHDEILSDLGSKLAMKKPINIYEVVGLVDFTGDYLKVRDWLINSRVCNKSEWKKAEEYQKAVDFLGKYPESATEYLTLWLDKHGIDIDYKRKISIDQKIDYMGLSVTDALVDIEKELETSKEISKQKELESNKRLYENIVACKSIFINTDDLNRKMRIKAKELNLRFNQLDIDDVIQEWVKEQQPARKFEVYSGIMYDNAPTITAKSKSVWKDLIESCFDTSTIDAEV
;
A
#
# COMPACT_ATOMS: atom_id res chain seq x y z
N MET A 1 15.54 7.25 -34.59
CA MET A 1 16.49 6.56 -33.71
C MET A 1 16.03 6.84 -32.30
N THR A 2 15.60 5.83 -31.55
CA THR A 2 15.33 5.96 -30.12
C THR A 2 16.67 6.12 -29.41
N THR A 3 16.92 7.31 -28.86
CA THR A 3 18.07 7.53 -27.97
C THR A 3 17.91 6.60 -26.76
N ASP A 4 18.99 5.94 -26.35
CA ASP A 4 19.00 5.16 -25.11
C ASP A 4 18.73 6.12 -23.94
N ILE A 5 17.78 5.77 -23.06
CA ILE A 5 17.43 6.59 -21.88
C ILE A 5 18.66 6.87 -21.01
N HIS A 6 19.61 5.92 -20.97
CA HIS A 6 20.87 6.09 -20.24
C HIS A 6 21.79 7.14 -20.90
N ASP A 7 21.77 7.27 -22.22
CA ASP A 7 22.55 8.30 -22.93
C ASP A 7 21.98 9.70 -22.71
N GLU A 8 20.64 9.83 -22.63
CA GLU A 8 19.98 11.09 -22.28
C GLU A 8 20.32 11.52 -20.84
N ILE A 9 20.26 10.58 -19.89
CA ILE A 9 20.68 10.82 -18.50
C ILE A 9 22.14 11.28 -18.44
N LEU A 10 23.05 10.59 -19.12
CA LEU A 10 24.48 10.96 -19.15
C LEU A 10 24.72 12.34 -19.75
N SER A 11 23.96 12.72 -20.78
CA SER A 11 24.04 14.04 -21.41
C SER A 11 23.59 15.16 -20.47
N ASP A 12 22.47 14.96 -19.75
CA ASP A 12 22.00 15.91 -18.73
C ASP A 12 22.99 16.05 -17.57
N LEU A 13 23.52 14.92 -17.08
CA LEU A 13 24.52 14.92 -16.01
C LEU A 13 25.81 15.62 -16.40
N GLY A 14 26.30 15.39 -17.63
CA GLY A 14 27.47 16.09 -18.17
C GLY A 14 27.25 17.60 -18.23
N SER A 15 26.06 18.02 -18.64
CA SER A 15 25.67 19.44 -18.69
C SER A 15 25.60 20.06 -17.29
N LYS A 16 24.99 19.37 -16.31
CA LYS A 16 24.93 19.82 -14.90
C LYS A 16 26.32 19.97 -14.30
N LEU A 17 27.21 19.01 -14.55
CA LEU A 17 28.59 19.05 -14.06
C LEU A 17 29.38 20.20 -14.67
N ALA A 18 29.24 20.44 -15.98
CA ALA A 18 29.87 21.58 -16.67
C ALA A 18 29.39 22.93 -16.10
N MET A 19 28.13 23.02 -15.71
CA MET A 19 27.54 24.19 -15.06
C MET A 19 27.83 24.28 -13.54
N LYS A 20 28.60 23.35 -12.98
CA LYS A 20 28.87 23.24 -11.52
C LYS A 20 27.60 23.13 -10.67
N LYS A 21 26.52 22.57 -11.23
CA LYS A 21 25.29 22.29 -10.46
C LYS A 21 25.48 21.01 -9.64
N PRO A 22 24.94 20.96 -8.42
CA PRO A 22 24.96 19.74 -7.62
C PRO A 22 24.14 18.64 -8.31
N ILE A 23 24.62 17.39 -8.21
CA ILE A 23 23.94 16.20 -8.73
C ILE A 23 23.44 15.39 -7.53
N ASN A 24 22.12 15.21 -7.44
CA ASN A 24 21.52 14.35 -6.43
C ASN A 24 21.48 12.90 -6.93
N ILE A 25 22.31 12.03 -6.35
CA ILE A 25 22.43 10.63 -6.80
C ILE A 25 21.11 9.87 -6.64
N TYR A 26 20.30 10.19 -5.63
CA TYR A 26 19.01 9.52 -5.42
C TYR A 26 18.01 9.82 -6.54
N GLU A 27 17.95 11.07 -7.00
CA GLU A 27 17.14 11.44 -8.17
C GLU A 27 17.63 10.75 -9.44
N VAL A 28 18.95 10.67 -9.62
CA VAL A 28 19.53 10.00 -10.79
C VAL A 28 19.19 8.53 -10.82
N VAL A 29 19.33 7.84 -9.68
CA VAL A 29 19.00 6.42 -9.58
C VAL A 29 17.50 6.17 -9.83
N GLY A 30 16.62 7.07 -9.39
CA GLY A 30 15.18 6.98 -9.69
C GLY A 30 14.81 7.17 -11.17
N LEU A 31 15.70 7.72 -11.98
CA LEU A 31 15.51 7.86 -13.43
C LEU A 31 16.14 6.72 -14.23
N VAL A 32 17.00 5.91 -13.60
CA VAL A 32 17.71 4.83 -14.26
C VAL A 32 16.80 3.62 -14.39
N ASP A 33 16.57 3.19 -15.62
CA ASP A 33 15.99 1.88 -15.88
C ASP A 33 16.99 0.77 -15.52
N PHE A 34 16.66 -0.06 -14.55
CA PHE A 34 17.50 -1.20 -14.17
C PHE A 34 17.41 -2.37 -15.15
N THR A 35 16.54 -2.30 -16.16
CA THR A 35 16.40 -3.30 -17.21
C THR A 35 17.32 -3.00 -18.40
N GLY A 36 18.63 -3.27 -18.25
CA GLY A 36 19.60 -3.02 -19.34
C GLY A 36 21.03 -2.81 -18.86
N ASP A 37 21.83 -2.07 -19.64
CA ASP A 37 23.22 -1.70 -19.31
C ASP A 37 23.29 -0.43 -18.44
N TYR A 38 22.53 -0.43 -17.33
CA TYR A 38 22.52 0.65 -16.35
C TYR A 38 23.90 0.88 -15.68
N LEU A 39 24.81 -0.09 -15.82
CA LEU A 39 26.18 -0.01 -15.33
C LEU A 39 26.94 1.15 -15.95
N LYS A 40 26.58 1.58 -17.17
CA LYS A 40 27.19 2.74 -17.82
C LYS A 40 26.97 4.04 -17.04
N VAL A 41 25.76 4.27 -16.51
CA VAL A 41 25.44 5.47 -15.70
C VAL A 41 26.20 5.43 -14.37
N ARG A 42 26.20 4.26 -13.72
CA ARG A 42 26.95 4.02 -12.48
C ARG A 42 28.43 4.32 -12.66
N ASP A 43 29.04 3.72 -13.68
CA ASP A 43 30.48 3.80 -13.90
C ASP A 43 30.89 5.23 -14.28
N TRP A 44 30.05 5.94 -15.03
CA TRP A 44 30.27 7.36 -15.32
C TRP A 44 30.26 8.23 -14.05
N LEU A 45 29.28 8.06 -13.16
CA LEU A 45 29.19 8.84 -11.92
C LEU A 45 30.39 8.61 -11.00
N ILE A 46 30.84 7.36 -10.89
CA ILE A 46 32.01 6.99 -10.09
C ILE A 46 33.30 7.56 -10.71
N ASN A 47 33.49 7.40 -12.02
CA ASN A 47 34.69 7.88 -12.71
C ASN A 47 34.76 9.40 -12.72
N SER A 48 33.62 10.07 -12.77
CA SER A 48 33.50 11.53 -12.68
C SER A 48 33.61 12.07 -11.24
N ARG A 49 33.84 11.18 -10.25
CA ARG A 49 33.92 11.49 -8.81
C ARG A 49 32.69 12.21 -8.25
N VAL A 50 31.54 12.01 -8.88
CA VAL A 50 30.24 12.54 -8.39
C VAL A 50 29.80 11.74 -7.17
N CYS A 51 30.04 10.43 -7.19
CA CYS A 51 29.77 9.55 -6.06
C CYS A 51 30.84 8.46 -5.93
N ASN A 52 30.85 7.76 -4.81
CA ASN A 52 31.59 6.52 -4.64
C ASN A 52 30.66 5.29 -4.79
N LYS A 53 31.27 4.10 -4.83
CA LYS A 53 30.55 2.81 -4.95
C LYS A 53 29.55 2.57 -3.81
N SER A 54 29.86 3.04 -2.60
CA SER A 54 29.00 2.87 -1.41
C SER A 54 27.77 3.77 -1.48
N GLU A 55 27.93 5.01 -1.92
CA GLU A 55 26.83 5.97 -2.13
C GLU A 55 25.87 5.48 -3.22
N TRP A 56 26.39 5.00 -4.35
CA TRP A 56 25.57 4.41 -5.40
C TRP A 56 24.74 3.24 -4.87
N LYS A 57 25.37 2.31 -4.14
CA LYS A 57 24.70 1.14 -3.58
C LYS A 57 23.56 1.55 -2.62
N LYS A 58 23.79 2.57 -1.78
CA LYS A 58 22.74 3.10 -0.89
C LYS A 58 21.58 3.73 -1.66
N ALA A 59 21.85 4.45 -2.74
CA ALA A 59 20.82 5.03 -3.58
C ALA A 59 20.01 3.96 -4.34
N GLU A 60 20.67 2.89 -4.81
CA GLU A 60 19.99 1.73 -5.40
C GLU A 60 19.10 1.00 -4.39
N GLU A 61 19.57 0.80 -3.17
CA GLU A 61 18.77 0.20 -2.08
C GLU A 61 17.58 1.09 -1.72
N TYR A 62 17.78 2.41 -1.65
CA TYR A 62 16.71 3.38 -1.44
C TYR A 62 15.65 3.29 -2.54
N GLN A 63 16.07 3.26 -3.80
CA GLN A 63 15.15 3.19 -4.94
C GLN A 63 14.36 1.88 -4.94
N LYS A 64 14.97 0.74 -4.62
CA LYS A 64 14.26 -0.54 -4.48
C LYS A 64 13.16 -0.49 -3.42
N ALA A 65 13.40 0.21 -2.32
CA ALA A 65 12.39 0.41 -1.29
C ALA A 65 11.26 1.34 -1.77
N VAL A 66 11.58 2.41 -2.52
CA VAL A 66 10.59 3.30 -3.15
C VAL A 66 9.76 2.57 -4.20
N ASP A 67 10.37 1.81 -5.10
CA ASP A 67 9.67 1.05 -6.14
C ASP A 67 8.73 0.00 -5.53
N PHE A 68 9.13 -0.58 -4.39
CA PHE A 68 8.28 -1.52 -3.68
C PHE A 68 7.19 -0.80 -2.88
N LEU A 69 7.50 0.15 -2.01
CA LEU A 69 6.54 0.72 -1.05
C LEU A 69 5.84 2.00 -1.54
N GLY A 70 6.24 2.55 -2.69
CA GLY A 70 5.82 3.86 -3.19
C GLY A 70 6.60 5.02 -2.58
N LYS A 71 7.17 4.85 -1.38
CA LYS A 71 8.09 5.80 -0.72
C LYS A 71 9.06 5.06 0.20
N TYR A 72 10.16 5.71 0.56
CA TYR A 72 11.12 5.16 1.51
C TYR A 72 10.61 5.38 2.95
N PRO A 73 10.48 4.33 3.78
CA PRO A 73 9.99 4.48 5.15
C PRO A 73 11.08 5.06 6.06
N GLU A 74 10.76 6.13 6.78
CA GLU A 74 11.65 6.76 7.76
C GLU A 74 11.58 6.09 9.14
N SER A 75 10.52 5.34 9.41
CA SER A 75 10.29 4.63 10.68
C SER A 75 9.68 3.24 10.48
N ALA A 76 9.76 2.39 11.52
CA ALA A 76 9.10 1.08 11.52
C ALA A 76 7.57 1.22 11.44
N THR A 77 7.01 2.27 12.05
CA THR A 77 5.57 2.60 11.97
C THR A 77 5.19 2.95 10.54
N GLU A 78 5.94 3.83 9.88
CA GLU A 78 5.67 4.19 8.49
C GLU A 78 5.84 2.99 7.55
N TYR A 79 6.81 2.12 7.83
CA TYR A 79 6.97 0.87 7.10
C TYR A 79 5.75 -0.05 7.26
N LEU A 80 5.18 -0.15 8.46
CA LEU A 80 3.94 -0.88 8.71
C LEU A 80 2.78 -0.27 7.91
N THR A 81 2.55 1.04 8.01
CA THR A 81 1.45 1.71 7.28
C THR A 81 1.54 1.44 5.78
N LEU A 82 2.71 1.67 5.18
CA LEU A 82 2.94 1.41 3.75
C LEU A 82 2.71 -0.05 3.37
N TRP A 83 3.10 -0.96 4.25
CA TRP A 83 2.89 -2.39 4.04
C TRP A 83 1.40 -2.72 4.02
N LEU A 84 0.66 -2.26 5.03
CA LEU A 84 -0.76 -2.49 5.18
C LEU A 84 -1.52 -1.94 3.97
N ASP A 85 -1.23 -0.70 3.58
CA ASP A 85 -1.85 -0.02 2.43
C ASP A 85 -1.59 -0.78 1.12
N LYS A 86 -0.33 -1.16 0.86
CA LYS A 86 0.04 -1.87 -0.36
C LYS A 86 -0.65 -3.23 -0.49
N HIS A 87 -0.86 -3.90 0.64
CA HIS A 87 -1.38 -5.27 0.67
C HIS A 87 -2.87 -5.36 1.02
N GLY A 88 -3.55 -4.21 1.19
CA GLY A 88 -4.96 -4.17 1.60
C GLY A 88 -5.18 -4.94 2.90
N ILE A 89 -4.27 -4.78 3.87
CA ILE A 89 -4.33 -5.50 5.13
C ILE A 89 -5.25 -4.75 6.08
N ASP A 90 -6.23 -5.47 6.61
CA ASP A 90 -7.16 -4.95 7.61
C ASP A 90 -7.20 -5.89 8.81
N ILE A 91 -7.80 -5.45 9.91
CA ILE A 91 -8.03 -6.25 11.11
C ILE A 91 -9.50 -6.26 11.47
N ASP A 92 -10.05 -7.45 11.71
CA ASP A 92 -11.42 -7.57 12.19
C ASP A 92 -11.53 -7.29 13.71
N TYR A 93 -12.74 -7.07 14.19
CA TYR A 93 -13.03 -6.84 15.62
C TYR A 93 -12.61 -8.01 16.55
N LYS A 94 -12.38 -9.20 15.99
CA LYS A 94 -11.91 -10.43 16.65
C LYS A 94 -10.39 -10.63 16.57
N ARG A 95 -9.63 -9.62 16.09
CA ARG A 95 -8.17 -9.64 15.89
C ARG A 95 -7.69 -10.57 14.77
N LYS A 96 -8.55 -10.93 13.83
CA LYS A 96 -8.12 -11.63 12.62
C LYS A 96 -7.64 -10.60 11.62
N ILE A 97 -6.37 -10.70 11.25
CA ILE A 97 -5.78 -9.84 10.23
C ILE A 97 -6.16 -10.45 8.87
N SER A 98 -6.84 -9.70 8.02
CA SER A 98 -7.17 -10.11 6.66
C SER A 98 -6.17 -9.54 5.67
N ILE A 99 -5.71 -10.37 4.74
CA ILE A 99 -4.94 -9.94 3.55
C ILE A 99 -5.79 -10.23 2.32
N ASP A 100 -5.98 -9.20 1.51
CA ASP A 100 -6.57 -9.37 0.19
C ASP A 100 -5.62 -10.11 -0.75
N GLN A 101 -6.04 -11.28 -1.23
CA GLN A 101 -5.32 -11.94 -2.30
C GLN A 101 -5.63 -11.24 -3.63
N LYS A 102 -4.57 -11.03 -4.42
CA LYS A 102 -4.75 -10.74 -5.84
C LYS A 102 -5.28 -12.00 -6.52
N ILE A 103 -6.49 -11.91 -7.05
CA ILE A 103 -7.09 -12.96 -7.87
C ILE A 103 -7.11 -12.44 -9.30
N ASP A 104 -6.37 -13.12 -10.16
CA ASP A 104 -6.33 -12.85 -11.59
C ASP A 104 -7.09 -13.94 -12.32
N TYR A 105 -7.93 -13.55 -13.28
CA TYR A 105 -8.66 -14.45 -14.17
C TYR A 105 -8.41 -14.02 -15.61
N MET A 106 -7.90 -14.95 -16.44
CA MET A 106 -7.57 -14.69 -17.85
C MET A 106 -6.64 -13.48 -18.10
N GLY A 107 -5.77 -13.17 -17.14
CA GLY A 107 -4.82 -12.07 -17.25
C GLY A 107 -5.38 -10.69 -16.90
N LEU A 108 -6.62 -10.62 -16.41
CA LEU A 108 -7.22 -9.41 -15.81
C LEU A 108 -7.39 -9.63 -14.31
N SER A 109 -7.19 -8.58 -13.51
CA SER A 109 -7.60 -8.65 -12.11
C SER A 109 -9.13 -8.74 -12.05
N VAL A 110 -9.65 -9.51 -11.09
CA VAL A 110 -11.11 -9.60 -10.85
C VAL A 110 -11.73 -8.21 -10.60
N THR A 111 -10.95 -7.25 -10.10
CA THR A 111 -11.40 -5.88 -9.86
C THR A 111 -11.55 -5.08 -11.15
N ASP A 112 -10.61 -5.22 -12.09
CA ASP A 112 -10.71 -4.57 -13.40
C ASP A 112 -11.86 -5.14 -14.23
N ALA A 113 -12.04 -6.47 -14.18
CA ALA A 113 -13.16 -7.13 -14.84
C ALA A 113 -14.52 -6.67 -14.28
N LEU A 114 -14.62 -6.36 -12.98
CA LEU A 114 -15.82 -5.76 -12.39
C LEU A 114 -16.09 -4.36 -12.93
N VAL A 115 -15.06 -3.50 -13.02
CA VAL A 115 -15.19 -2.15 -13.56
C VAL A 115 -15.68 -2.19 -15.01
N ASP A 116 -15.17 -3.13 -15.80
CA ASP A 116 -15.59 -3.30 -17.20
C ASP A 116 -17.04 -3.80 -17.30
N ILE A 117 -17.45 -4.76 -16.46
CA ILE A 117 -18.84 -5.23 -16.37
C ILE A 117 -19.78 -4.08 -15.99
N GLU A 118 -19.40 -3.23 -15.03
CA GLU A 118 -20.21 -2.08 -14.61
C GLU A 118 -20.40 -1.06 -15.73
N LYS A 119 -19.33 -0.72 -16.46
CA LYS A 119 -19.42 0.14 -17.65
C LYS A 119 -20.31 -0.47 -18.74
N GLU A 120 -20.21 -1.78 -18.94
CA GLU A 120 -21.02 -2.47 -19.96
C GLU A 120 -22.49 -2.54 -19.57
N LEU A 121 -22.81 -2.67 -18.27
CA LEU A 121 -24.17 -2.57 -17.74
C LEU A 121 -24.79 -1.18 -17.97
N GLU A 122 -24.02 -0.11 -17.77
CA GLU A 122 -24.47 1.27 -17.97
C GLU A 122 -24.76 1.59 -19.45
N THR A 123 -24.03 0.95 -20.37
CA THR A 123 -24.09 1.26 -21.81
C THR A 123 -24.97 0.29 -22.60
N SER A 124 -25.17 -0.93 -22.12
CA SER A 124 -26.00 -1.93 -22.78
C SER A 124 -27.48 -1.57 -22.69
N LYS A 125 -28.19 -1.64 -23.83
CA LYS A 125 -29.66 -1.46 -23.92
C LYS A 125 -30.40 -2.78 -24.12
N GLU A 126 -29.68 -3.89 -24.23
CA GLU A 126 -30.24 -5.20 -24.52
C GLU A 126 -30.52 -5.97 -23.23
N ILE A 127 -31.79 -6.31 -22.98
CA ILE A 127 -32.26 -6.92 -21.73
C ILE A 127 -31.60 -8.29 -21.46
N SER A 128 -31.41 -9.11 -22.49
CA SER A 128 -30.71 -10.42 -22.39
C SER A 128 -29.28 -10.23 -21.89
N LYS A 129 -28.55 -9.29 -22.50
CA LYS A 129 -27.17 -8.98 -22.18
C LYS A 129 -27.02 -8.36 -20.78
N GLN A 130 -27.94 -7.47 -20.39
CA GLN A 130 -27.95 -6.90 -19.04
C GLN A 130 -28.10 -7.99 -17.96
N LYS A 131 -29.00 -8.96 -18.14
CA LYS A 131 -29.17 -10.08 -17.19
C LYS A 131 -27.93 -10.95 -17.06
N GLU A 132 -27.24 -11.21 -18.17
CA GLU A 132 -25.97 -11.95 -18.16
C GLU A 132 -24.89 -11.17 -17.40
N LEU A 133 -24.75 -9.87 -17.68
CA LEU A 133 -23.80 -9.00 -17.01
C LEU A 133 -24.09 -8.84 -15.51
N GLU A 134 -25.36 -8.76 -15.09
CA GLU A 134 -25.74 -8.76 -13.66
C GLU A 134 -25.34 -10.07 -12.96
N SER A 135 -25.54 -11.21 -13.63
CA SER A 135 -25.12 -12.51 -13.10
C SER A 135 -23.59 -12.60 -12.97
N ASN A 136 -22.86 -12.11 -13.98
CA ASN A 136 -21.41 -12.05 -13.95
C ASN A 136 -20.92 -11.08 -12.86
N LYS A 137 -21.50 -9.88 -12.74
CA LYS A 137 -21.20 -8.93 -11.67
C LYS A 137 -21.28 -9.61 -10.30
N ARG A 138 -22.39 -10.30 -10.03
CA ARG A 138 -22.59 -11.02 -8.75
C ARG A 138 -21.54 -12.10 -8.50
N LEU A 139 -21.12 -12.83 -9.54
CA LEU A 139 -20.05 -13.82 -9.43
C LEU A 139 -18.73 -13.15 -9.02
N TYR A 140 -18.35 -12.08 -9.70
CA TYR A 140 -17.09 -11.38 -9.41
C TYR A 140 -17.14 -10.67 -8.05
N GLU A 141 -18.27 -10.08 -7.67
CA GLU A 141 -18.49 -9.52 -6.32
C GLU A 141 -18.29 -10.59 -5.24
N ASN A 142 -18.83 -11.80 -5.43
CA ASN A 142 -18.61 -12.90 -4.48
C ASN A 142 -17.14 -13.31 -4.40
N ILE A 143 -16.42 -13.35 -5.53
CA ILE A 143 -14.99 -13.65 -5.56
C ILE A 143 -14.22 -12.56 -4.81
N VAL A 144 -14.54 -11.29 -5.04
CA VAL A 144 -13.94 -10.16 -4.31
C VAL A 144 -14.23 -10.24 -2.82
N ALA A 145 -15.45 -10.62 -2.42
CA ALA A 145 -15.81 -10.79 -1.02
C ALA A 145 -15.09 -11.97 -0.34
N CYS A 146 -14.68 -12.98 -1.11
CA CYS A 146 -13.99 -14.17 -0.61
C CYS A 146 -12.47 -14.13 -0.81
N LYS A 147 -11.90 -13.07 -1.41
CA LYS A 147 -10.45 -13.00 -1.70
C LYS A 147 -9.59 -12.81 -0.45
N SER A 148 -10.19 -12.38 0.65
CA SER A 148 -9.47 -12.07 1.87
C SER A 148 -9.15 -13.35 2.65
N ILE A 149 -7.87 -13.56 2.94
CA ILE A 149 -7.41 -14.65 3.81
C ILE A 149 -7.05 -14.12 5.19
N PHE A 150 -7.33 -14.90 6.23
CA PHE A 150 -6.95 -14.54 7.59
C PHE A 150 -5.54 -15.03 7.90
N ILE A 151 -4.71 -14.13 8.42
CA ILE A 151 -3.39 -14.40 8.97
C ILE A 151 -3.35 -13.97 10.44
N ASN A 152 -2.32 -14.40 11.17
CA ASN A 152 -2.05 -13.91 12.52
C ASN A 152 -0.92 -12.86 12.52
N THR A 153 -0.64 -12.29 13.69
CA THR A 153 0.44 -11.30 13.89
C THR A 153 1.82 -11.86 13.57
N ASP A 154 2.06 -13.15 13.83
CA ASP A 154 3.34 -13.79 13.59
C ASP A 154 3.63 -13.94 12.08
N ASP A 155 2.59 -14.26 11.31
CA ASP A 155 2.64 -14.33 9.84
C ASP A 155 2.94 -12.95 9.24
N LEU A 156 2.28 -11.89 9.75
CA LEU A 156 2.52 -10.52 9.33
C LEU A 156 3.95 -10.09 9.65
N ASN A 157 4.37 -10.30 10.91
CA ASN A 157 5.71 -9.98 11.40
C ASN A 157 6.78 -10.70 10.55
N ARG A 158 6.62 -12.00 10.30
CA ARG A 158 7.54 -12.78 9.46
C ARG A 158 7.65 -12.22 8.04
N LYS A 159 6.51 -11.93 7.38
CA LYS A 159 6.50 -11.38 6.01
C LYS A 159 7.20 -10.02 5.95
N MET A 160 6.88 -9.12 6.87
CA MET A 160 7.48 -7.80 6.94
C MET A 160 8.98 -7.85 7.21
N ARG A 161 9.44 -8.75 8.08
CA ARG A 161 10.88 -8.92 8.37
C ARG A 161 11.68 -9.42 7.19
N ILE A 162 11.17 -10.43 6.49
CA ILE A 162 11.81 -10.96 5.29
C ILE A 162 11.99 -9.83 4.29
N LYS A 163 10.94 -9.04 4.06
CA LYS A 163 10.99 -7.97 3.08
C LYS A 163 11.81 -6.76 3.52
N ALA A 164 11.81 -6.42 4.80
CA ALA A 164 12.69 -5.37 5.34
C ALA A 164 14.16 -5.70 5.08
N LYS A 165 14.53 -6.98 5.26
CA LYS A 165 15.87 -7.47 4.94
C LYS A 165 16.18 -7.44 3.44
N GLU A 166 15.22 -7.83 2.59
CA GLU A 166 15.37 -7.73 1.13
C GLU A 166 15.57 -6.29 0.65
N LEU A 167 14.89 -5.33 1.29
CA LEU A 167 14.97 -3.90 0.99
C LEU A 167 16.12 -3.18 1.72
N ASN A 168 16.94 -3.91 2.48
CA ASN A 168 18.03 -3.38 3.31
C ASN A 168 17.58 -2.27 4.31
N LEU A 169 16.35 -2.36 4.81
CA LEU A 169 15.83 -1.45 5.83
C LEU A 169 16.48 -1.76 7.18
N ARG A 170 16.79 -0.73 7.95
CA ARG A 170 17.53 -0.82 9.22
C ARG A 170 16.64 -1.01 10.45
N PHE A 171 15.43 -1.53 10.28
CA PHE A 171 14.52 -1.77 11.40
C PHE A 171 14.91 -3.05 12.12
N ASN A 172 15.02 -2.99 13.44
CA ASN A 172 15.28 -4.19 14.22
C ASN A 172 14.01 -5.06 14.29
N GLN A 173 14.20 -6.34 14.60
CA GLN A 173 13.08 -7.27 14.76
C GLN A 173 12.10 -6.81 15.85
N LEU A 174 12.62 -6.26 16.95
CA LEU A 174 11.80 -5.76 18.05
C LEU A 174 10.96 -4.56 17.59
N ASP A 175 11.55 -3.62 16.86
CA ASP A 175 10.83 -2.45 16.33
C ASP A 175 9.63 -2.87 15.46
N ILE A 176 9.81 -3.86 14.58
CA ILE A 176 8.71 -4.36 13.72
C ILE A 176 7.62 -5.06 14.55
N ASP A 177 8.00 -5.82 15.59
CA ASP A 177 7.03 -6.50 16.44
C ASP A 177 6.22 -5.50 17.27
N ASP A 178 6.91 -4.55 17.90
CA ASP A 178 6.29 -3.52 18.74
C ASP A 178 5.27 -2.70 17.96
N VAL A 179 5.60 -2.24 16.74
CA VAL A 179 4.66 -1.46 15.93
C VAL A 179 3.46 -2.28 15.47
N ILE A 180 3.63 -3.59 15.21
CA ILE A 180 2.49 -4.47 14.88
C ILE A 180 1.58 -4.62 16.09
N GLN A 181 2.13 -4.85 17.29
CA GLN A 181 1.35 -5.01 18.50
C GLN A 181 0.62 -3.71 18.89
N GLU A 182 1.29 -2.57 18.72
CA GLU A 182 0.70 -1.24 18.93
C GLU A 182 -0.45 -0.98 17.96
N TRP A 183 -0.23 -1.22 16.66
CA TRP A 183 -1.28 -1.12 15.64
C TRP A 183 -2.50 -2.02 15.94
N VAL A 184 -2.28 -3.27 16.33
CA VAL A 184 -3.37 -4.18 16.72
C VAL A 184 -4.16 -3.65 17.93
N LYS A 185 -3.48 -3.05 18.91
CA LYS A 185 -4.10 -2.45 20.09
C LYS A 185 -4.92 -1.22 19.74
N GLU A 186 -4.44 -0.38 18.83
CA GLU A 186 -5.11 0.85 18.39
C GLU A 186 -6.34 0.58 17.52
N GLN A 187 -6.24 -0.35 16.57
CA GLN A 187 -7.33 -0.64 15.63
C GLN A 187 -8.50 -1.41 16.26
N GLN A 188 -8.25 -2.17 17.33
CA GLN A 188 -9.26 -3.03 17.93
C GLN A 188 -10.46 -2.25 18.53
N PRO A 189 -10.26 -1.20 19.35
CA PRO A 189 -11.36 -0.36 19.84
C PRO A 189 -12.19 0.24 18.70
N ALA A 190 -11.54 0.78 17.67
CA ALA A 190 -12.21 1.38 16.50
C ALA A 190 -13.11 0.37 15.77
N ARG A 191 -12.59 -0.83 15.47
CA ARG A 191 -13.38 -1.87 14.78
C ARG A 191 -14.51 -2.44 15.63
N LYS A 192 -14.32 -2.55 16.94
CA LYS A 192 -15.42 -2.92 17.85
C LYS A 192 -16.50 -1.83 17.84
N PHE A 193 -16.11 -0.57 17.99
CA PHE A 193 -17.03 0.55 17.92
C PHE A 193 -17.86 0.53 16.61
N GLU A 194 -17.23 0.37 15.45
CA GLU A 194 -17.91 0.31 14.15
C GLU A 194 -18.93 -0.84 14.06
N VAL A 195 -18.55 -2.05 14.48
CA VAL A 195 -19.45 -3.21 14.42
C VAL A 195 -20.63 -3.04 15.38
N TYR A 196 -20.37 -2.64 16.63
CA TYR A 196 -21.43 -2.45 17.62
C TYR A 196 -22.35 -1.29 17.26
N SER A 197 -21.81 -0.20 16.73
CA SER A 197 -22.60 0.93 16.24
C SER A 197 -23.45 0.54 15.03
N GLY A 198 -22.91 -0.21 14.06
CA GLY A 198 -23.66 -0.73 12.91
C GLY A 198 -24.83 -1.63 13.32
N ILE A 199 -24.60 -2.63 14.18
CA ILE A 199 -25.67 -3.53 14.69
C ILE A 199 -26.78 -2.72 15.39
N MET A 200 -26.41 -1.71 16.17
CA MET A 200 -27.38 -0.90 16.90
C MET A 200 -28.14 0.07 15.99
N TYR A 201 -27.48 0.64 14.99
CA TYR A 201 -28.09 1.59 14.07
C TYR A 201 -29.01 0.92 13.04
N ASP A 202 -28.66 -0.28 12.57
CA ASP A 202 -29.49 -1.04 11.62
C ASP A 202 -30.79 -1.58 12.25
N ASN A 203 -30.81 -1.76 13.58
CA ASN A 203 -31.96 -2.31 14.30
C ASN A 203 -32.84 -1.26 15.00
N ALA A 204 -32.56 0.03 14.83
CA ALA A 204 -33.28 1.09 15.54
C ALA A 204 -34.16 1.92 14.58
N PRO A 205 -35.50 1.74 14.60
CA PRO A 205 -36.41 2.30 13.59
C PRO A 205 -36.60 3.82 13.65
N THR A 206 -36.09 4.51 14.66
CA THR A 206 -36.23 5.97 14.82
C THR A 206 -35.05 6.56 15.59
N ILE A 207 -33.92 6.77 14.90
CA ILE A 207 -32.75 7.38 15.52
C ILE A 207 -32.69 8.86 15.17
N THR A 208 -32.95 9.71 16.14
CA THR A 208 -32.70 11.16 16.01
C THR A 208 -31.21 11.45 16.06
N ALA A 209 -30.77 12.58 15.48
CA ALA A 209 -29.35 12.99 15.51
C ALA A 209 -28.79 13.08 16.95
N LYS A 210 -29.63 13.50 17.91
CA LYS A 210 -29.28 13.56 19.33
C LYS A 210 -29.12 12.17 19.96
N SER A 211 -29.97 11.22 19.62
CA SER A 211 -29.82 9.83 20.07
C SER A 211 -28.51 9.26 19.53
N LYS A 212 -28.21 9.49 18.25
CA LYS A 212 -26.93 9.10 17.60
C LYS A 212 -25.71 9.58 18.38
N SER A 213 -25.67 10.84 18.82
CA SER A 213 -24.52 11.35 19.58
C SER A 213 -24.39 10.68 20.96
N VAL A 214 -25.48 10.58 21.72
CA VAL A 214 -25.45 9.93 23.06
C VAL A 214 -25.04 8.46 22.96
N TRP A 215 -25.49 7.76 21.91
CA TRP A 215 -25.09 6.38 21.66
C TRP A 215 -23.62 6.27 21.25
N LYS A 216 -23.12 7.19 20.41
CA LYS A 216 -21.70 7.29 20.07
C LYS A 216 -20.86 7.45 21.36
N ASP A 217 -21.21 8.40 22.21
CA ASP A 217 -20.51 8.66 23.48
C ASP A 217 -20.52 7.44 24.41
N LEU A 218 -21.63 6.70 24.50
CA LEU A 218 -21.74 5.49 25.33
C LEU A 218 -20.87 4.34 24.79
N ILE A 219 -20.83 4.14 23.47
CA ILE A 219 -20.03 3.08 22.85
C ILE A 219 -18.54 3.45 22.96
N GLU A 220 -18.17 4.71 22.73
CA GLU A 220 -16.82 5.26 22.95
C GLU A 220 -16.39 5.21 24.42
N SER A 221 -17.33 5.24 25.38
CA SER A 221 -16.99 5.04 26.79
C SER A 221 -16.70 3.57 27.14
N CYS A 222 -17.19 2.62 26.34
CA CYS A 222 -17.09 1.18 26.58
C CYS A 222 -15.90 0.53 25.88
N PHE A 223 -15.41 1.15 24.82
CA PHE A 223 -14.17 0.78 24.14
C PHE A 223 -13.22 1.94 24.37
N ASP A 224 -12.03 1.72 24.92
CA ASP A 224 -11.06 2.79 25.13
C ASP A 224 -10.62 3.37 23.78
N THR A 225 -11.42 4.28 23.23
CA THR A 225 -11.27 4.95 21.94
C THR A 225 -10.70 6.35 22.11
N SER A 226 -10.07 6.62 23.26
CA SER A 226 -9.41 7.88 23.58
C SER A 226 -8.33 8.29 22.56
N THR A 227 -7.93 7.37 21.67
CA THR A 227 -7.03 7.60 20.52
C THR A 227 -7.73 7.90 19.19
N ILE A 228 -9.05 7.75 19.08
CA ILE A 228 -9.82 7.98 17.83
C ILE A 228 -10.04 9.49 17.58
N ASP A 229 -9.99 10.31 18.62
CA ASP A 229 -10.17 11.77 18.54
C ASP A 229 -8.88 12.55 18.17
N ALA A 230 -7.85 11.89 17.64
CA ALA A 230 -6.73 12.59 17.02
C ALA A 230 -7.14 13.08 15.62
N GLU A 231 -7.78 14.24 15.58
CA GLU A 231 -8.24 15.00 14.41
C GLU A 231 -7.22 15.00 13.24
N VAL A 232 -7.73 14.71 12.03
CA VAL A 232 -7.27 15.25 10.74
C VAL A 232 -8.47 15.89 10.05
#